data_AF-A0A969DHH1-F1
#
_entry.id   AF-A0A969DHH1-F1
#
_cell.length_a   1.000
_cell.length_b   1.000
_cell.length_c   1.000
_cell.angle_alpha   90.00
_cell.angle_beta   90.00
_cell.angle_gamma   90.00
#
_symmetry.space_group_name_H-M   'P 1'
#
loop_
_entity.id
_entity.type
_entity.pdbx_description
1 polymer ?
#
loop_
_entity_poly.entity_id
_entity_poly.type
_entity_poly.pdbx_seq_one_letter_code
_entity_poly.pdbx_strand_id
1 'polypeptide(L)'
;MIEKEINSNPEVFSVLSQYPKWLSMIIEAIDKPILDKSYCPEVIEIFDQHGLLAGKVHGLSAYECTRNTQQKSDFNAWLIDGELAVFYIGSELVINRLEGRQGEGGREQGGEIYIVQ
;
A
#
# COMPACT_ATOMS: atom_id res chain seq x y z
N MET A 1 7.77 6.82 -18.31
CA MET A 1 7.93 7.90 -17.29
C MET A 1 7.90 7.34 -15.86
N ILE A 2 7.08 6.33 -15.57
CA ILE A 2 6.96 5.68 -14.24
C ILE A 2 8.18 4.84 -13.85
N GLU A 3 8.77 4.11 -14.80
CA GLU A 3 10.10 3.49 -14.59
C GLU A 3 11.11 4.53 -14.08
N LYS A 4 11.00 5.80 -14.49
CA LYS A 4 11.91 6.86 -14.08
C LYS A 4 11.72 7.31 -12.62
N GLU A 5 10.49 7.27 -12.11
CA GLU A 5 10.18 7.59 -10.69
C GLU A 5 10.53 6.41 -9.78
N ILE A 6 10.21 5.17 -10.17
CA ILE A 6 10.61 3.96 -9.43
C ILE A 6 12.14 3.81 -9.43
N ASN A 7 12.80 4.14 -10.56
CA ASN A 7 14.27 4.13 -10.65
C ASN A 7 14.94 5.28 -9.90
N SER A 8 14.20 6.26 -9.37
CA SER A 8 14.79 7.38 -8.62
C SER A 8 15.14 7.02 -7.17
N ASN A 9 14.45 6.01 -6.61
CA ASN A 9 14.77 5.45 -5.30
C ASN A 9 15.42 4.06 -5.46
N PRO A 10 16.76 3.94 -5.30
CA PRO A 10 17.48 2.69 -5.53
C PRO A 10 17.05 1.57 -4.57
N GLU A 11 16.56 1.90 -3.37
CA GLU A 11 16.07 0.92 -2.41
C GLU A 11 14.75 0.30 -2.86
N VAL A 12 13.81 1.13 -3.32
CA VAL A 12 12.53 0.67 -3.91
C VAL A 12 12.78 -0.23 -5.10
N PHE A 13 13.64 0.19 -6.03
CA PHE A 13 13.98 -0.61 -7.20
C PHE A 13 14.65 -1.94 -6.80
N SER A 14 15.58 -1.91 -5.85
CA SER A 14 16.24 -3.11 -5.34
C SER A 14 15.26 -4.12 -4.75
N VAL A 15 14.23 -3.68 -4.03
CA VAL A 15 13.18 -4.56 -3.50
C VAL A 15 12.28 -5.08 -4.63
N LEU A 16 11.74 -4.19 -5.48
CA LEU A 16 10.81 -4.60 -6.55
C LEU A 16 11.43 -5.53 -7.59
N SER A 17 12.72 -5.39 -7.86
CA SER A 17 13.44 -6.29 -8.77
C SER A 17 13.46 -7.76 -8.31
N GLN A 18 13.33 -8.00 -7.01
CA GLN A 18 13.25 -9.34 -6.41
C GLN A 18 11.83 -9.92 -6.49
N TYR A 19 10.81 -9.08 -6.71
CA TYR A 19 9.40 -9.43 -6.61
C TYR A 19 8.62 -9.04 -7.89
N PRO A 20 8.91 -9.66 -9.05
CA PRO A 20 8.39 -9.22 -10.35
C PRO A 20 6.86 -9.28 -10.46
N LYS A 21 6.19 -10.19 -9.73
CA LYS A 21 4.73 -10.24 -9.69
C LYS A 21 4.13 -8.98 -9.04
N TRP A 22 4.73 -8.53 -7.94
CA TRP A 22 4.31 -7.30 -7.26
C TRP A 22 4.62 -6.07 -8.11
N LEU A 23 5.75 -6.05 -8.82
CA LEU A 23 6.05 -5.01 -9.80
C LEU A 23 4.97 -4.92 -10.89
N SER A 24 4.50 -6.06 -11.43
CA SER A 24 3.38 -6.08 -12.40
C SER A 24 2.11 -5.47 -11.80
N MET A 25 1.74 -5.86 -10.58
CA MET A 25 0.55 -5.32 -9.91
C MET A 25 0.64 -3.81 -9.66
N ILE A 26 1.83 -3.30 -9.33
CA ILE A 26 2.08 -1.85 -9.16
C ILE A 26 1.88 -1.13 -10.50
N ILE A 27 2.45 -1.66 -11.58
CA ILE A 27 2.29 -1.10 -12.94
C ILE A 27 0.82 -1.08 -13.34
N GLU A 28 0.07 -2.13 -13.03
CA GLU A 28 -1.37 -2.19 -13.32
C GLU A 28 -2.19 -1.23 -12.43
N ALA A 29 -1.79 -1.02 -11.18
CA ALA A 29 -2.53 -0.22 -10.22
C ALA A 29 -2.28 1.28 -10.35
N ILE A 30 -1.14 1.70 -10.89
CA ILE A 30 -0.74 3.12 -10.90
C ILE A 30 -1.67 3.99 -11.76
N ASP A 31 -2.22 3.42 -12.83
CA ASP A 31 -3.14 4.09 -13.74
C ASP A 31 -4.62 3.89 -13.35
N LYS A 32 -4.88 3.15 -12.26
CA LYS A 32 -6.25 2.96 -11.76
C LYS A 32 -6.72 4.19 -10.98
N PRO A 33 -8.03 4.48 -11.02
CA PRO A 33 -8.59 5.57 -10.24
C PRO A 33 -8.41 5.33 -8.73
N ILE A 34 -8.34 6.45 -8.01
CA ILE A 34 -8.49 6.49 -6.55
C ILE A 34 -9.85 5.89 -6.20
N LEU A 35 -9.90 5.13 -5.10
CA LEU A 35 -11.14 4.55 -4.60
C LEU A 35 -12.08 5.65 -4.10
N ASP A 36 -13.37 5.46 -4.35
CA ASP A 36 -14.39 6.40 -3.89
C ASP A 36 -14.42 6.46 -2.35
N LYS A 37 -14.59 7.65 -1.77
CA LYS A 37 -14.66 7.82 -0.31
C LYS A 37 -15.89 7.17 0.32
N SER A 38 -16.93 6.94 -0.46
CA SER A 38 -18.14 6.21 -0.07
C SER A 38 -18.04 4.71 -0.32
N TYR A 39 -16.93 4.24 -0.90
CA TYR A 39 -16.70 2.83 -1.16
C TYR A 39 -16.62 2.03 0.14
N CYS A 40 -17.42 0.97 0.22
CA CYS A 40 -17.39 0.03 1.33
C CYS A 40 -16.87 -1.32 0.80
N PRO A 41 -15.65 -1.73 1.18
CA PRO A 41 -15.06 -2.94 0.64
C PRO A 41 -15.67 -4.20 1.25
N GLU A 42 -15.79 -5.25 0.43
CA GLU A 42 -16.21 -6.57 0.90
C GLU A 42 -15.02 -7.32 1.52
N VAL A 43 -13.83 -7.13 0.97
CA VAL A 43 -12.60 -7.78 1.43
C VAL A 43 -11.43 -6.81 1.46
N ILE A 44 -10.69 -6.79 2.57
CA ILE A 44 -9.41 -6.11 2.69
C ILE A 44 -8.36 -7.16 3.09
N GLU A 45 -7.26 -7.22 2.36
CA GLU A 45 -6.16 -8.14 2.65
C GLU A 45 -4.82 -7.42 2.59
N ILE A 46 -3.95 -7.73 3.55
CA ILE A 46 -2.61 -7.16 3.68
C ILE A 46 -1.62 -8.29 3.45
N PHE A 47 -0.67 -8.07 2.55
CA PHE A 47 0.36 -9.04 2.18
C PHE A 47 1.75 -8.45 2.37
N ASP A 48 2.71 -9.34 2.65
CA ASP A 48 4.14 -9.10 2.52
C ASP A 48 4.78 -10.16 1.60
N GLN A 49 6.11 -10.20 1.56
CA GLN A 49 6.86 -11.19 0.78
C GLN A 49 6.65 -12.63 1.26
N HIS A 50 6.19 -12.81 2.51
CA HIS A 50 5.88 -14.12 3.08
C HIS A 50 4.42 -14.54 2.85
N GLY A 51 3.61 -13.70 2.21
CA GLY A 51 2.22 -13.96 1.86
C GLY A 51 1.25 -13.14 2.70
N LEU A 52 0.06 -13.69 2.94
CA LEU A 52 -0.99 -13.01 3.71
C LEU A 52 -0.53 -12.74 5.14
N LEU A 53 -0.69 -11.49 5.58
CA LEU A 53 -0.43 -11.04 6.95
C LEU A 53 -1.72 -10.97 7.76
N ALA A 54 -2.72 -10.30 7.20
CA ALA A 54 -4.01 -10.12 7.83
C ALA A 54 -5.07 -9.83 6.78
N GLY A 55 -6.32 -10.02 7.14
CA GLY A 55 -7.43 -9.62 6.30
C GLY A 55 -8.74 -9.56 7.05
N LYS A 56 -9.75 -9.06 6.35
CA LYS A 56 -11.09 -8.87 6.85
C LYS A 56 -12.06 -9.05 5.70
N VAL A 57 -13.08 -9.88 5.93
CA VAL A 57 -14.27 -9.95 5.08
C VAL A 57 -15.41 -9.21 5.79
N HIS A 58 -16.18 -8.44 5.04
CA HIS A 58 -17.35 -7.73 5.52
C HIS A 58 -18.33 -8.70 6.20
N GLY A 59 -18.87 -8.29 7.35
CA GLY A 59 -19.76 -9.13 8.15
C GLY A 59 -19.11 -10.32 8.88
N LEU A 60 -17.82 -10.61 8.65
CA LEU A 60 -17.07 -11.68 9.34
C LEU A 60 -15.99 -11.12 10.26
N SER A 61 -15.35 -11.96 11.06
CA SER A 61 -14.20 -11.55 11.90
C SER A 61 -12.96 -11.29 11.06
N ALA A 62 -12.05 -10.44 11.57
CA ALA A 62 -10.72 -10.31 10.99
C ALA A 62 -9.93 -11.61 11.20
N TYR A 63 -8.96 -11.86 10.32
CA TYR A 63 -8.02 -12.97 10.42
C TYR A 63 -6.59 -12.45 10.29
N GLU A 64 -5.67 -13.16 10.92
CA GLU A 64 -4.25 -12.83 10.93
C GLU A 64 -3.41 -14.09 10.78
N CYS A 65 -2.22 -13.94 10.20
CA CYS A 65 -1.22 -14.98 10.16
C CYS A 65 -0.10 -14.64 11.14
N THR A 66 0.29 -15.63 11.95
CA THR A 66 1.39 -15.46 12.88
C THR A 66 2.71 -15.27 12.12
N ARG A 67 3.48 -14.26 12.53
CA ARG A 67 4.85 -14.01 12.11
C ARG A 67 5.76 -14.03 13.33
N ASN A 68 7.01 -14.42 13.13
CA ASN A 68 8.05 -14.25 14.15
C ASN A 68 8.93 -13.02 13.86
N THR A 69 9.75 -12.63 14.82
CA THR A 69 10.60 -11.43 14.73
C THR A 69 11.71 -11.51 13.68
N GLN A 70 11.97 -12.68 13.10
CA GLN A 70 12.95 -12.90 12.03
C GLN A 70 12.33 -12.71 10.64
N GLN A 71 11.00 -12.75 10.54
CA GLN A 71 10.24 -12.55 9.30
C GLN A 71 9.87 -11.08 9.14
N LYS A 72 10.88 -10.22 8.95
CA LYS A 72 10.66 -8.80 8.69
C LYS A 72 10.10 -8.60 7.29
N SER A 73 9.08 -7.75 7.14
CA SER A 73 8.49 -7.47 5.84
C SER A 73 9.36 -6.50 5.04
N ASP A 74 9.66 -6.87 3.79
CA ASP A 74 10.39 -6.00 2.85
C ASP A 74 9.46 -4.94 2.24
N PHE A 75 8.19 -5.30 2.06
CA PHE A 75 7.13 -4.43 1.58
C PHE A 75 5.81 -4.82 2.25
N ASN A 76 4.82 -3.94 2.13
CA ASN A 76 3.43 -4.24 2.47
C ASN A 76 2.52 -3.82 1.32
N ALA A 77 1.59 -4.70 0.97
CA ALA A 77 0.63 -4.50 -0.09
C ALA A 77 -0.79 -4.68 0.46
N TRP A 78 -1.64 -3.68 0.26
CA TRP A 78 -3.03 -3.73 0.68
C TRP A 78 -3.89 -3.91 -0.56
N LEU A 79 -4.55 -5.06 -0.61
CA LEU A 79 -5.55 -5.38 -1.61
C LEU A 79 -6.92 -5.09 -1.04
N ILE A 80 -7.71 -4.31 -1.78
CA ILE A 80 -9.10 -4.02 -1.49
C ILE A 80 -9.91 -4.64 -2.61
N ASP A 81 -10.73 -5.63 -2.27
CA ASP A 81 -11.50 -6.46 -3.22
C ASP A 81 -10.64 -7.05 -4.35
N GLY A 82 -9.43 -7.48 -3.98
CA GLY A 82 -8.44 -8.05 -4.89
C GLY A 82 -7.64 -7.02 -5.69
N GLU A 83 -7.95 -5.72 -5.58
CA GLU A 83 -7.19 -4.67 -6.25
C GLU A 83 -6.12 -4.06 -5.34
N LEU A 84 -4.90 -3.89 -5.84
CA LEU A 84 -3.86 -3.17 -5.12
C LEU A 84 -4.28 -1.71 -4.93
N ALA A 85 -4.48 -1.31 -3.67
CA ALA A 85 -4.91 0.03 -3.27
C ALA A 85 -3.79 0.81 -2.58
N VAL A 86 -2.96 0.15 -1.79
CA VAL A 86 -1.79 0.76 -1.13
C VAL A 86 -0.60 -0.17 -1.26
N PHE A 87 0.57 0.38 -1.58
CA PHE A 87 1.83 -0.36 -1.58
C PHE A 87 2.94 0.51 -1.03
N TYR A 88 3.68 0.00 -0.04
CA TYR A 88 4.84 0.69 0.51
C TYR A 88 6.01 -0.25 0.76
N ILE A 89 7.22 0.31 0.66
CA ILE A 89 8.50 -0.36 0.90
C ILE A 89 9.21 0.42 2.00
N GLY A 90 9.42 -0.19 3.16
CA GLY A 90 9.86 0.54 4.35
C GLY A 90 8.90 1.70 4.67
N SER A 91 9.39 2.94 4.62
CA SER A 91 8.60 4.16 4.80
C SER A 91 8.13 4.82 3.49
N GLU A 92 8.49 4.27 2.33
CA GLU A 92 8.20 4.86 1.02
C GLU A 92 6.87 4.36 0.47
N LEU A 93 5.95 5.29 0.22
CA LEU A 93 4.62 5.01 -0.33
C LEU A 93 4.65 5.02 -1.86
N VAL A 94 4.60 3.83 -2.46
CA VAL A 94 4.71 3.64 -3.92
C VAL A 94 3.35 3.75 -4.62
N ILE A 95 2.30 3.17 -4.01
CA ILE A 95 0.92 3.27 -4.48
C ILE A 95 0.06 3.78 -3.33
N ASN A 96 -0.77 4.78 -3.61
CA ASN A 96 -1.85 5.21 -2.73
C ASN A 96 -3.07 5.57 -3.56
N ARG A 97 -4.08 4.70 -3.52
CA ARG A 97 -5.39 4.91 -4.13
C ARG A 97 -6.48 5.20 -3.09
N LEU A 98 -6.12 5.40 -1.82
CA LEU A 98 -7.05 5.80 -0.76
C LEU A 98 -7.15 7.32 -0.64
N GLU A 99 -6.06 8.01 -0.92
CA GLU A 99 -6.00 9.47 -0.92
C GLU A 99 -5.46 9.93 -2.27
N GLY A 100 -6.13 10.90 -2.90
CA GLY A 100 -5.62 11.46 -4.15
C GLY A 100 -4.25 12.11 -3.95
N ARG A 101 -3.37 11.98 -4.96
CA ARG A 101 -2.01 12.56 -4.95
C ARG A 101 -2.01 13.95 -4.31
N GLN A 102 -1.26 14.12 -3.21
CA GLN A 102 -0.81 15.46 -2.82
C GLN A 102 0.13 15.95 -3.92
N GLY A 103 -0.34 16.93 -4.66
CA GLY A 103 0.37 17.48 -5.80
C GLY A 103 -0.14 18.85 -6.18
N GLU A 104 -0.40 19.74 -5.21
CA GLU A 104 -0.32 21.18 -5.42
C GLU A 104 0.23 21.85 -4.15
N GLY A 105 1.36 22.54 -4.31
CA GLY A 105 1.93 23.37 -3.26
C GLY A 105 0.97 24.51 -2.90
N GLY A 106 0.43 24.44 -1.69
CA GLY A 106 -0.25 25.54 -1.02
C GLY A 106 0.16 25.50 0.44
N ARG A 107 0.96 26.47 0.88
CA ARG A 107 1.17 26.75 2.30
C ARG A 107 -0.16 27.10 2.96
N GLU A 108 -0.17 26.92 4.29
CA GLU A 108 -1.17 27.38 5.28
C GLU A 108 -2.35 26.40 5.50
N GLN A 109 -2.75 26.05 6.72
CA GLN A 109 -2.52 26.57 8.07
C GLN A 109 -2.82 25.45 9.09
N GLY A 110 -2.39 25.64 10.34
CA GLY A 110 -2.27 24.61 11.36
C GLY A 110 -3.55 23.85 11.74
N GLY A 111 -3.37 22.58 12.06
CA GLY A 111 -4.34 21.74 12.76
C GLY A 111 -3.55 20.73 13.59
N GLU A 112 -3.65 20.85 14.91
CA GLU A 112 -3.04 19.93 15.88
C GLU A 112 -3.56 18.51 15.65
N ILE A 113 -2.65 17.54 15.51
CA ILE A 113 -3.00 16.12 15.53
C ILE A 113 -2.97 15.69 17.00
N TYR A 114 -4.16 15.45 17.57
CA TYR A 114 -4.31 14.83 18.88
C TYR A 114 -4.10 13.33 18.74
N ILE A 115 -3.04 12.80 19.37
CA ILE A 115 -2.89 11.37 19.63
C ILE A 115 -3.65 11.08 20.92
N VAL A 116 -4.74 10.31 20.82
CA VAL A 116 -5.41 9.76 22.00
C VAL A 116 -4.63 8.52 22.43
N GLN A 117 -4.09 8.54 23.65
CA GLN A 117 -3.48 7.39 24.33
C GLN A 117 -4.55 6.42 24.82
#